data_AF-A0A7Y3ML55-F1
#
_entry.id   AF-A0A7Y3ML55-F1
#
_cell.length_a   1.000
_cell.length_b   1.000
_cell.length_c   1.000
_cell.angle_alpha   90.00
_cell.angle_beta   90.00
_cell.angle_gamma   90.00
#
_symmetry.space_group_name_H-M   'P 1'
#
loop_
_entity.id
_entity.type
_entity.pdbx_description
1 polymer ?
#
loop_
_entity_poly.entity_id
_entity_poly.type
_entity_poly.pdbx_seq_one_letter_code
_entity_poly.pdbx_strand_id
1 'polypeptide(L)'
;ITYNTDDILKPPKKKLVVHKKFCNEIAIIHFFPGITSDYVSNILQNQRLKAVILKTFGAGNAPKIDWLAKEVKNAVKEGKIVFNVSQCERGEITQGKYETSKWLKDAGVIAGKDITTEAAITKLMYLMAGGYSNTKVKKLLMSNLRGEMSP
;
A
#
# COMPACT_ATOMS: atom_id res chain seq x y z
N ILE A 1 -17.36 -22.82 -10.64
CA ILE A 1 -16.75 -22.05 -9.53
C ILE A 1 -17.36 -22.59 -8.24
N THR A 2 -16.53 -23.09 -7.33
CA THR A 2 -16.98 -23.55 -6.00
C THR A 2 -16.77 -22.41 -5.02
N TYR A 3 -17.82 -21.99 -4.32
CA TYR A 3 -17.74 -20.93 -3.33
C TYR A 3 -17.61 -21.52 -1.93
N ASN A 4 -16.72 -20.96 -1.11
CA ASN A 4 -16.77 -21.18 0.32
C ASN A 4 -17.89 -20.31 0.90
N THR A 5 -19.03 -20.92 1.24
CA THR A 5 -20.19 -20.20 1.77
C THR A 5 -19.93 -19.57 3.13
N ASP A 6 -18.98 -20.11 3.89
CA ASP A 6 -18.63 -19.60 5.21
C ASP A 6 -17.87 -18.26 5.14
N ASP A 7 -17.23 -17.99 4.01
CA ASP A 7 -16.50 -16.73 3.75
C ASP A 7 -17.40 -15.64 3.14
N ILE A 8 -18.67 -15.94 2.84
CA ILE A 8 -19.59 -14.97 2.23
C ILE A 8 -20.10 -13.99 3.30
N LEU A 9 -19.76 -12.72 3.14
CA LEU A 9 -20.26 -11.65 4.01
C LEU A 9 -21.79 -11.52 3.92
N LYS A 10 -22.44 -11.52 5.08
CA LYS A 10 -23.89 -11.29 5.18
C LYS A 10 -24.23 -9.84 4.83
N PRO A 11 -25.34 -9.59 4.10
CA PRO A 11 -25.74 -8.24 3.73
C PRO A 11 -26.02 -7.41 4.99
N PRO A 12 -25.52 -6.16 5.07
CA PRO A 12 -25.78 -5.30 6.22
C PRO A 12 -27.24 -4.82 6.23
N LYS A 13 -27.81 -4.64 7.42
CA LYS A 13 -29.16 -4.05 7.61
C LYS A 13 -29.23 -2.54 7.33
N LYS A 14 -28.09 -1.89 7.08
CA LYS A 14 -28.00 -0.43 6.87
C LYS A 14 -28.40 -0.06 5.44
N LYS A 15 -28.86 1.19 5.24
CA LYS A 15 -29.11 1.73 3.89
C LYS A 15 -27.84 1.69 3.04
N LEU A 16 -27.99 1.38 1.76
CA LEU A 16 -26.91 1.41 0.79
C LEU A 16 -26.35 2.83 0.66
N VAL A 17 -25.04 2.96 0.81
CA VAL A 17 -24.29 4.19 0.53
C VAL A 17 -23.30 3.89 -0.59
N VAL A 18 -23.41 4.64 -1.69
CA VAL A 18 -22.56 4.47 -2.88
C VAL A 18 -21.47 5.53 -2.87
N HIS A 19 -20.22 5.10 -2.84
CA HIS A 19 -19.06 5.97 -3.00
C HIS A 19 -18.64 6.02 -4.47
N LYS A 20 -18.80 7.17 -5.11
CA LYS A 20 -18.63 7.34 -6.57
C LYS A 20 -17.30 7.98 -6.99
N LYS A 21 -16.38 8.20 -6.04
CA LYS A 21 -15.14 8.94 -6.27
C LYS A 21 -13.93 8.07 -5.97
N PHE A 22 -12.90 8.24 -6.79
CA PHE A 22 -11.56 7.71 -6.58
C PHE A 22 -10.52 8.83 -6.74
N CYS A 23 -9.44 8.70 -5.98
CA CYS A 23 -8.26 9.53 -6.10
C CYS A 23 -7.27 8.84 -7.05
N ASN A 24 -7.04 9.43 -8.22
CA ASN A 24 -6.15 8.86 -9.24
C ASN A 24 -4.70 9.35 -9.10
N GLU A 25 -4.41 10.16 -8.09
CA GLU A 25 -3.10 10.76 -7.81
C GLU A 25 -2.19 9.75 -7.10
N ILE A 26 -2.11 8.54 -7.63
CA ILE A 26 -1.34 7.42 -7.08
C ILE A 26 -0.40 6.84 -8.13
N ALA A 27 0.69 6.22 -7.70
CA ALA A 27 1.58 5.46 -8.57
C ALA A 27 1.97 4.12 -7.96
N ILE A 28 2.49 3.23 -8.79
CA ILE A 28 3.00 1.91 -8.38
C ILE A 28 4.45 1.82 -8.81
N ILE A 29 5.33 1.49 -7.86
CA ILE A 29 6.73 1.15 -8.12
C ILE A 29 6.86 -0.36 -7.99
N HIS A 30 7.09 -1.04 -9.11
CA HIS A 30 7.43 -2.45 -9.13
C HIS A 30 8.94 -2.60 -8.99
N PHE A 31 9.41 -3.16 -7.87
CA PHE A 31 10.84 -3.42 -7.70
C PHE A 31 11.31 -4.58 -8.56
N PHE A 32 12.47 -4.43 -9.19
CA PHE A 32 13.16 -5.49 -9.92
C PHE A 32 14.68 -5.29 -9.79
N PRO A 33 15.50 -6.34 -9.94
CA PRO A 33 16.95 -6.18 -9.98
C PRO A 33 17.37 -5.20 -11.08
N GLY A 34 18.11 -4.15 -10.72
CA GLY A 34 18.53 -3.09 -11.65
C GLY A 34 17.63 -1.85 -11.69
N ILE A 35 16.61 -1.75 -10.82
CA ILE A 35 15.85 -0.49 -10.67
C ILE A 35 16.78 0.69 -10.34
N THR A 36 16.58 1.82 -11.02
CA THR A 36 17.49 2.97 -10.93
C THR A 36 16.98 4.06 -9.98
N SER A 37 17.90 4.89 -9.50
CA SER A 37 17.58 6.08 -8.70
C SER A 37 16.65 7.02 -9.44
N ASP A 38 16.90 7.23 -10.73
CA ASP A 38 16.19 8.22 -11.54
C ASP A 38 14.73 7.80 -11.73
N TYR A 39 14.48 6.51 -11.97
CA TYR A 39 13.12 5.99 -12.06
C TYR A 39 12.33 6.20 -10.76
N VAL A 40 12.92 5.84 -9.62
CA VAL A 40 12.26 5.94 -8.32
C VAL A 40 12.06 7.39 -7.90
N SER A 41 13.07 8.24 -8.05
CA SER A 41 13.01 9.66 -7.70
C SER A 41 11.99 10.41 -8.54
N ASN A 42 11.93 10.18 -9.86
CA ASN A 42 10.94 10.79 -10.74
C ASN A 42 9.50 10.52 -10.30
N ILE A 43 9.23 9.33 -9.74
CA ILE A 43 7.91 8.98 -9.21
C ILE A 43 7.72 9.59 -7.81
N LEU A 44 8.66 9.36 -6.90
CA LEU A 44 8.51 9.76 -5.49
C LEU A 44 8.52 11.28 -5.29
N GLN A 45 9.21 12.05 -6.14
CA GLN A 45 9.28 13.50 -6.08
C GLN A 45 8.16 14.20 -6.85
N ASN A 46 7.33 13.44 -7.60
CA ASN A 46 6.22 14.02 -8.34
C ASN A 46 5.18 14.60 -7.37
N GLN A 47 5.06 15.92 -7.36
CA GLN A 47 4.17 16.65 -6.45
C GLN A 47 2.68 16.44 -6.75
N ARG A 48 2.31 15.94 -7.94
CA ARG A 48 0.94 15.56 -8.25
C ARG A 48 0.53 14.24 -7.60
N LEU A 49 1.48 13.41 -7.20
CA LEU A 49 1.19 12.13 -6.53
C LEU A 49 1.04 12.32 -5.03
N LYS A 50 -0.05 11.79 -4.48
CA LYS A 50 -0.39 11.81 -3.05
C LYS A 50 -0.06 10.48 -2.36
N ALA A 51 0.01 9.39 -3.12
CA ALA A 51 0.35 8.09 -2.58
C ALA A 51 1.11 7.22 -3.59
N VAL A 52 1.93 6.30 -3.09
CA VAL A 52 2.71 5.37 -3.90
C VAL A 52 2.64 3.98 -3.31
N ILE A 53 2.36 2.98 -4.14
CA ILE A 53 2.42 1.57 -3.78
C ILE A 53 3.79 1.03 -4.17
N LEU A 54 4.51 0.47 -3.21
CA LEU A 54 5.76 -0.24 -3.42
C LEU A 54 5.44 -1.73 -3.56
N LYS A 55 5.58 -2.31 -4.76
CA LYS A 55 5.53 -3.76 -4.93
C LYS A 55 6.91 -4.35 -4.68
N THR A 56 7.12 -4.92 -3.49
CA THR A 56 8.41 -5.41 -3.00
C THR A 56 8.51 -6.94 -2.99
N PHE A 57 9.72 -7.46 -2.81
CA PHE A 57 9.97 -8.90 -2.93
C PHE A 57 9.46 -9.67 -1.70
N GLY A 58 8.84 -10.83 -1.93
CA GLY A 58 8.47 -11.79 -0.88
C GLY A 58 7.70 -11.15 0.27
N ALA A 59 8.20 -11.29 1.49
CA ALA A 59 7.58 -10.79 2.73
C ALA A 59 7.66 -9.27 2.94
N GLY A 60 7.88 -8.49 1.87
CA GLY A 60 7.89 -7.02 1.92
C GLY A 60 9.29 -6.39 1.84
N ASN A 61 10.26 -7.08 1.25
CA ASN A 61 11.68 -6.70 1.26
C ASN A 61 12.03 -5.80 0.08
N ALA A 62 12.70 -4.68 0.37
CA ALA A 62 13.33 -3.83 -0.62
C ALA A 62 14.82 -3.66 -0.30
N PRO A 63 15.68 -3.44 -1.33
CA PRO A 63 17.11 -3.19 -1.11
C PRO A 63 17.32 -2.03 -0.14
N LYS A 64 18.18 -2.20 0.87
CA LYS A 64 18.58 -1.12 1.77
C LYS A 64 19.81 -0.42 1.18
N ILE A 65 19.56 0.49 0.26
CA ILE A 65 20.58 1.34 -0.38
C ILE A 65 20.28 2.80 -0.05
N ASP A 66 21.33 3.58 0.23
CA ASP A 66 21.18 4.91 0.85
C ASP A 66 20.31 5.87 0.05
N TRP A 67 20.46 5.88 -1.28
CA TRP A 67 19.65 6.72 -2.15
C TRP A 67 18.17 6.33 -2.05
N LEU A 68 17.83 5.05 -2.04
CA LEU A 68 16.44 4.59 -1.99
C LEU A 68 15.82 4.90 -0.62
N ALA A 69 16.57 4.65 0.45
CA ALA A 69 16.14 4.97 1.80
C ALA A 69 15.86 6.48 1.96
N LYS A 70 16.71 7.32 1.36
CA LYS A 70 16.54 8.77 1.33
C LYS A 70 15.29 9.19 0.55
N GLU A 71 15.10 8.68 -0.66
CA GLU A 71 13.93 9.02 -1.50
C GLU A 71 12.60 8.62 -0.81
N VAL A 72 12.53 7.41 -0.25
CA VAL A 72 11.33 6.93 0.46
C VAL A 72 11.06 7.78 1.71
N LYS A 73 12.08 8.07 2.51
CA LYS A 73 11.93 8.89 3.72
C LYS A 73 11.50 10.32 3.39
N ASN A 74 12.02 10.90 2.30
CA ASN A 74 11.62 12.22 1.83
C ASN A 74 10.16 12.22 1.37
N ALA A 75 9.73 11.24 0.57
CA ALA A 75 8.34 11.13 0.14
C ALA A 75 7.36 11.04 1.33
N VAL A 76 7.70 10.23 2.34
CA VAL A 76 6.90 10.14 3.57
C VAL A 76 6.89 11.45 4.36
N LYS A 77 8.04 12.13 4.47
CA LYS A 77 8.17 13.43 5.15
C LYS A 77 7.36 14.53 4.45
N GLU A 78 7.29 14.51 3.13
CA GLU A 78 6.44 15.40 2.32
C GLU A 78 4.94 15.07 2.41
N GLY A 79 4.58 14.03 3.17
CA GLY A 79 3.20 13.66 3.41
C GLY A 79 2.61 12.69 2.40
N LYS A 80 3.41 12.13 1.48
CA LYS A 80 2.92 11.05 0.61
C LYS A 80 2.66 9.80 1.43
N ILE A 81 1.57 9.10 1.11
CA ILE A 81 1.29 7.78 1.67
C ILE A 81 2.06 6.75 0.88
N VAL A 82 3.00 6.05 1.53
CA VAL A 82 3.77 4.98 0.90
C VAL A 82 3.29 3.64 1.46
N PHE A 83 2.76 2.78 0.58
CA PHE A 83 2.11 1.51 0.94
C PHE A 83 2.87 0.33 0.34
N ASN A 84 3.34 -0.59 1.18
CA ASN A 84 4.11 -1.74 0.75
C ASN A 84 3.19 -2.94 0.49
N VAL A 85 3.28 -3.53 -0.69
CA VAL A 85 2.49 -4.68 -1.15
C VAL A 85 3.45 -5.73 -1.73
N SER A 86 3.19 -7.01 -1.53
CA SER A 86 4.06 -8.06 -2.06
C SER A 86 3.92 -8.15 -3.58
N GLN A 87 5.01 -8.53 -4.26
CA GLN A 87 4.93 -8.99 -5.65
C GLN A 87 4.32 -10.38 -5.78
N CYS A 88 4.39 -11.19 -4.71
CA CYS A 88 3.86 -12.54 -4.71
C CYS A 88 2.32 -12.51 -4.66
N GLU A 89 1.68 -13.38 -5.46
CA GLU A 89 0.22 -13.52 -5.47
C GLU A 89 -0.35 -14.06 -4.14
N ARG A 90 0.48 -14.82 -3.41
CA ARG A 90 0.15 -15.37 -2.09
C ARG A 90 1.26 -15.07 -1.12
N GLY A 91 0.87 -14.89 0.14
CA GLY A 91 1.77 -14.59 1.25
C GLY A 91 1.44 -13.25 1.89
N GLU A 92 2.08 -12.98 3.02
CA GLU A 92 1.85 -11.78 3.81
C GLU A 92 3.14 -10.96 3.91
N ILE A 93 3.01 -9.64 3.86
CA ILE A 93 4.09 -8.74 4.29
C ILE A 93 4.21 -8.76 5.81
N THR A 94 5.36 -9.25 6.29
CA THR A 94 5.74 -9.19 7.71
C THR A 94 6.83 -8.14 7.92
N GLN A 95 6.45 -6.86 7.77
CA GLN A 95 7.40 -5.74 7.93
C GLN A 95 8.00 -5.69 9.34
N GLY A 96 9.33 -5.72 9.41
CA GLY A 96 10.09 -5.69 10.66
C GLY A 96 10.60 -7.05 11.14
N LYS A 97 10.25 -8.16 10.46
CA LYS A 97 10.80 -9.50 10.77
C LYS A 97 12.22 -9.70 10.24
N TYR A 98 12.59 -8.95 9.19
CA TYR A 98 13.93 -8.95 8.57
C TYR A 98 14.47 -7.53 8.42
N GLU A 99 15.79 -7.33 8.51
CA GLU A 99 16.43 -6.01 8.40
C GLU A 99 16.05 -5.24 7.12
N THR A 100 15.90 -5.96 6.00
CA THR A 100 15.49 -5.46 4.68
C THR A 100 14.04 -4.97 4.61
N SER A 101 13.20 -5.34 5.58
CA SER A 101 11.83 -4.84 5.74
C SER A 101 11.72 -3.81 6.87
N LYS A 102 12.64 -3.85 7.84
CA LYS A 102 12.66 -2.96 9.01
C LYS A 102 12.89 -1.51 8.62
N TRP A 103 13.82 -1.24 7.70
CA TRP A 103 14.11 0.13 7.29
C TRP A 103 12.91 0.81 6.61
N LEU A 104 12.07 0.07 5.88
CA LEU A 104 10.84 0.60 5.29
C LEU A 104 9.86 1.04 6.39
N LYS A 105 9.70 0.23 7.44
CA LYS A 105 8.88 0.58 8.60
C LYS A 105 9.44 1.82 9.30
N ASP A 106 10.75 1.88 9.51
CA ASP A 106 11.42 3.03 10.15
C ASP A 106 11.32 4.31 9.28
N ALA A 107 11.23 4.17 7.96
CA ALA A 107 10.97 5.26 7.02
C ALA A 107 9.49 5.70 7.00
N GLY A 108 8.58 5.02 7.70
CA GLY A 108 7.16 5.34 7.78
C GLY A 108 6.30 4.75 6.67
N VAL A 109 6.80 3.73 5.96
CA VAL A 109 6.04 2.94 4.98
C VAL A 109 5.05 2.02 5.70
N ILE A 110 3.85 1.88 5.12
CA ILE A 110 2.74 1.11 5.70
C ILE A 110 2.74 -0.31 5.13
N ALA A 111 2.54 -1.31 5.99
CA ALA A 111 2.45 -2.72 5.59
C ALA A 111 1.08 -3.05 4.97
N GLY A 112 1.07 -3.70 3.81
CA GLY A 112 -0.14 -4.20 3.16
C GLY A 112 -0.65 -5.56 3.66
N LYS A 113 0.04 -6.22 4.59
CA LYS A 113 -0.24 -7.61 4.99
C LYS A 113 -0.36 -8.51 3.74
N ASP A 114 -1.45 -9.25 3.60
CA ASP A 114 -1.79 -10.21 2.55
C ASP A 114 -2.75 -9.65 1.49
N ILE A 115 -2.90 -8.32 1.42
CA ILE A 115 -3.73 -7.67 0.40
C ILE A 115 -3.18 -7.93 -1.01
N THR A 116 -4.08 -8.15 -1.97
CA THR A 116 -3.70 -8.21 -3.38
C THR A 116 -3.32 -6.83 -3.92
N THR A 117 -2.60 -6.79 -5.04
CA THR A 117 -2.24 -5.50 -5.68
C THR A 117 -3.49 -4.72 -6.10
N GLU A 118 -4.47 -5.40 -6.68
CA GLU A 118 -5.73 -4.83 -7.16
C GLU A 118 -6.56 -4.24 -6.02
N ALA A 119 -6.65 -4.98 -4.91
CA ALA A 119 -7.33 -4.50 -3.71
C ALA A 119 -6.57 -3.33 -3.06
N ALA A 120 -5.24 -3.36 -3.04
CA ALA A 120 -4.42 -2.27 -2.51
C ALA A 120 -4.64 -0.96 -3.29
N ILE A 121 -4.60 -1.03 -4.62
CA ILE A 121 -4.86 0.10 -5.51
C ILE A 121 -6.24 0.68 -5.22
N THR A 122 -7.28 -0.13 -5.32
CA THR A 122 -8.66 0.33 -5.19
C THR A 122 -8.98 0.83 -3.79
N LYS A 123 -8.48 0.16 -2.75
CA LYS A 123 -8.61 0.60 -1.35
C LYS A 123 -7.92 1.94 -1.12
N LEU A 124 -6.71 2.15 -1.64
CA LEU A 124 -5.99 3.40 -1.52
C LEU A 124 -6.73 4.54 -2.24
N MET A 125 -7.15 4.33 -3.49
CA MET A 125 -7.91 5.29 -4.28
C MET A 125 -9.24 5.67 -3.59
N TYR A 126 -9.95 4.69 -3.04
CA TYR A 126 -11.19 4.86 -2.29
C TYR A 126 -10.99 5.71 -1.03
N LEU A 127 -10.01 5.35 -0.20
CA LEU A 127 -9.75 6.04 1.07
C LEU A 127 -9.29 7.48 0.83
N MET A 128 -8.42 7.70 -0.16
CA MET A 128 -7.92 9.02 -0.51
C MET A 128 -9.02 9.95 -1.07
N ALA A 129 -10.05 9.40 -1.71
CA ALA A 129 -11.20 10.18 -2.17
C ALA A 129 -12.19 10.54 -1.04
N GLY A 130 -12.10 9.88 0.12
CA GLY A 130 -13.04 9.99 1.23
C GLY A 130 -12.88 11.25 2.10
N GLY A 131 -11.93 12.14 1.79
CA GLY A 131 -11.68 13.35 2.58
C GLY A 131 -11.10 13.08 3.98
N TYR A 132 -10.54 11.90 4.20
CA TYR A 132 -9.91 11.53 5.46
C TYR A 132 -8.55 12.20 5.62
N SER A 133 -8.14 12.46 6.87
CA SER A 133 -6.76 12.84 7.15
C SER A 133 -5.80 11.69 6.80
N ASN A 134 -4.55 12.01 6.46
CA ASN A 134 -3.53 11.00 6.18
C ASN A 134 -3.44 9.97 7.32
N THR A 135 -3.41 10.40 8.58
CA THR A 135 -3.41 9.49 9.74
C THR A 135 -4.56 8.49 9.71
N LYS A 136 -5.77 8.94 9.35
CA LYS A 136 -6.94 8.07 9.24
C LYS A 136 -6.83 7.12 8.04
N VAL A 137 -6.35 7.59 6.89
CA VAL A 137 -6.08 6.74 5.72
C VAL A 137 -5.06 5.65 6.09
N LYS A 138 -3.94 6.00 6.71
CA LYS A 138 -2.92 5.03 7.15
C LYS A 138 -3.50 3.97 8.07
N LYS A 139 -4.34 4.37 9.03
CA LYS A 139 -5.04 3.43 9.94
C LYS A 139 -5.98 2.49 9.18
N LEU A 140 -6.77 3.02 8.24
CA LEU A 140 -7.74 2.23 7.47
C LEU A 140 -7.07 1.31 6.44
N LEU A 141 -5.90 1.69 5.91
CA LEU A 141 -5.10 0.83 5.04
C LEU A 141 -4.68 -0.46 5.75
N MET A 142 -4.32 -0.38 7.04
CA MET A 142 -3.88 -1.53 7.85
C MET A 142 -5.03 -2.38 8.41
N SER A 143 -6.29 -2.00 8.19
CA SER A 143 -7.46 -2.71 8.72
C SER A 143 -8.27 -3.37 7.61
N ASN A 144 -8.75 -4.58 7.82
CA ASN A 144 -9.71 -5.22 6.92
C ASN A 144 -11.04 -4.42 6.86
N LEU A 145 -11.42 -3.94 5.68
CA LEU A 145 -12.67 -3.19 5.48
C LEU A 145 -13.78 -4.08 4.90
N ARG A 146 -13.46 -4.97 3.95
CA ARG A 146 -14.41 -5.68 3.08
C ARG A 146 -13.96 -7.10 2.73
N GLY A 147 -13.07 -7.69 3.52
CA GLY A 147 -12.50 -9.02 3.28
C GLY A 147 -11.23 -9.00 2.44
N GLU A 148 -10.63 -7.83 2.19
CA GLU A 148 -9.47 -7.70 1.30
C GLU A 148 -8.12 -8.10 1.92
N MET A 149 -8.09 -8.36 3.22
CA MET A 149 -6.91 -8.79 3.97
C MET A 149 -7.33 -9.57 5.20
N SER A 150 -6.45 -10.42 5.72
CA SER A 150 -6.68 -11.14 6.96
C SER A 150 -6.82 -10.18 8.16
N PRO A 151 -7.69 -10.51 9.15
CA PRO A 151 -7.93 -9.68 10.35
C PRO A 151 -6.66 -9.22 11.07
#